data_AF-A0A2V6F7Q6-F1
#
_entry.id   AF-A0A2V6F7Q6-F1
#
_cell.length_a   1.000
_cell.length_b   1.000
_cell.length_c   1.000
_cell.angle_alpha   90.00
_cell.angle_beta   90.00
_cell.angle_gamma   90.00
#
_symmetry.space_group_name_H-M   'P 1'
#
loop_
_entity.id
_entity.type
_entity.pdbx_description
1 polymer ?
#
loop_
_entity_poly.entity_id
_entity_poly.type
_entity_poly.pdbx_seq_one_letter_code
_entity_poly.pdbx_strand_id
1 'polypeptide(L)' 'MLFWVARGKSNAEIAAILGIKPATVGKHLERIYPKLGVENRTAAISLDSED' A
#
# COMPACT_ATOMS: atom_id res chain seq x y z
N MET A 1 1.39 5.22 -3.25
CA MET A 1 0.66 4.44 -2.22
C MET A 1 1.57 3.42 -1.55
N LEU A 2 2.28 2.59 -2.32
CA LEU A 2 3.25 1.61 -1.79
C LEU A 2 4.29 2.20 -0.85
N PHE A 3 4.90 3.33 -1.21
CA PHE A 3 5.85 4.05 -0.34
C PHE A 3 5.33 4.27 1.10
N TRP A 4 4.05 4.59 1.25
CA TRP A 4 3.44 4.78 2.56
C TRP A 4 3.10 3.46 3.23
N VAL A 5 2.67 2.45 2.45
CA VAL A 5 2.45 1.09 2.95
C VAL A 5 3.73 0.51 3.52
N ALA A 6 4.86 0.63 2.82
CA ALA A 6 6.17 0.20 3.26
C ALA A 6 6.61 0.87 4.56
N ARG A 7 6.31 2.16 4.72
CA ARG A 7 6.46 2.91 5.99
C ARG A 7 5.45 2.53 7.08
N GLY A 8 4.66 1.47 6.89
CA GLY A 8 3.68 0.98 7.85
C GLY A 8 2.35 1.74 7.90
N LYS A 9 2.13 2.74 7.04
CA LYS A 9 0.92 3.59 7.10
C LYS A 9 -0.36 2.84 6.72
N SER A 10 -1.40 2.99 7.53
CA SER A 10 -2.72 2.41 7.29
C SER A 10 -3.40 3.03 6.06
N ASN A 11 -4.41 2.34 5.49
CA ASN A 11 -5.18 2.89 4.37
C ASN A 11 -5.86 4.22 4.73
N ALA A 12 -6.21 4.44 6.00
CA ALA A 12 -6.79 5.68 6.49
C ALA A 12 -5.77 6.84 6.50
N GLU A 13 -4.55 6.59 6.97
CA GLU A 13 -3.47 7.59 6.91
C GLU A 13 -3.08 7.93 5.47
N ILE A 14 -2.98 6.91 4.60
CA ILE A 14 -2.69 7.09 3.18
C ILE A 14 -3.80 7.89 2.50
N ALA A 15 -5.05 7.60 2.83
CA ALA A 15 -6.21 8.34 2.37
C ALA A 15 -6.18 9.81 2.80
N ALA A 16 -5.83 10.08 4.06
CA ALA A 16 -5.66 11.44 4.56
C ALA A 16 -4.53 12.19 3.84
N ILE A 17 -3.38 11.54 3.61
CA ILE A 17 -2.24 12.13 2.90
C ILE A 17 -2.59 12.44 1.44
N LEU A 18 -3.33 11.56 0.78
CA LEU A 18 -3.65 11.68 -0.65
C LEU A 18 -4.99 12.39 -0.91
N GLY A 19 -5.74 12.78 0.12
CA GLY A 19 -7.04 13.43 -0.02
C GLY A 19 -8.13 12.57 -0.67
N ILE A 20 -8.06 11.24 -0.51
CA ILE A 20 -9.03 10.30 -1.10
C ILE A 20 -9.69 9.44 -0.02
N LYS A 21 -10.69 8.63 -0.40
CA LYS A 21 -11.34 7.71 0.55
C LYS A 21 -10.45 6.50 0.88
N PRO A 22 -10.44 5.98 2.12
CA PRO A 22 -9.71 4.76 2.49
C PRO A 22 -10.08 3.54 1.65
N ALA A 23 -11.34 3.42 1.25
CA ALA A 23 -11.81 2.36 0.35
C ALA A 23 -11.17 2.45 -1.05
N THR A 24 -10.86 3.66 -1.53
CA THR A 24 -10.16 3.87 -2.80
C THR A 24 -8.71 3.41 -2.70
N VAL A 25 -8.05 3.67 -1.57
CA VAL A 25 -6.69 3.15 -1.31
C VAL A 25 -6.68 1.62 -1.38
N GLY A 26 -7.65 0.95 -0.76
CA GLY A 26 -7.79 -0.52 -0.83
C GLY A 26 -7.87 -1.04 -2.27
N LYS A 27 -8.76 -0.45 -3.09
CA LYS A 27 -8.90 -0.81 -4.51
C LYS A 27 -7.64 -0.59 -5.33
N HIS A 28 -6.87 0.45 -5.03
CA HIS A 28 -5.59 0.67 -5.70
C HIS A 28 -4.57 -0.39 -5.30
N LEU A 29 -4.49 -0.74 -4.01
CA LEU A 29 -3.58 -1.78 -3.52
C LEU A 29 -3.90 -3.16 -4.11
N GLU A 30 -5.18 -3.53 -4.20
CA GLU A 30 -5.64 -4.77 -4.86
C GLU A 30 -5.17 -4.88 -6.32
N ARG A 31 -5.05 -3.76 -7.04
CA ARG A 31 -4.57 -3.74 -8.44
C ARG A 31 -3.04 -3.68 -8.54
N ILE A 32 -2.38 -3.18 -7.50
CA ILE A 32 -0.93 -2.97 -7.46
C ILE A 32 -0.21 -4.23 -7.01
N TYR A 33 -0.71 -4.92 -5.99
CA TYR A 33 -0.08 -6.12 -5.43
C TYR A 33 0.20 -7.20 -6.49
N PRO A 34 -0.75 -7.58 -7.36
CA PRO A 34 -0.48 -8.58 -8.41
C PRO A 34 0.58 -8.12 -9.42
N LYS A 35 0.69 -6.82 -9.68
CA LYS A 35 1.70 -6.28 -10.61
C LYS A 35 3.11 -6.32 -10.04
N LEU A 36 3.23 -6.37 -8.72
CA LEU A 36 4.49 -6.49 -8.00
C LEU A 36 4.82 -7.95 -7.63
N GLY A 37 3.94 -8.90 -7.95
CA GLY A 37 4.11 -10.31 -7.55
C GLY A 37 3.98 -10.52 -6.03
N VAL A 38 3.44 -9.56 -5.29
CA VAL A 38 3.19 -9.68 -3.84
C VAL A 38 1.73 -10.01 -3.62
N GLU A 39 1.45 -10.91 -2.68
CA GLU A 39 0.07 -11.36 -2.43
C GLU A 39 -0.65 -10.49 -1.38
N ASN A 40 0.11 -9.79 -0.54
CA ASN A 40 -0.45 -9.07 0.58
C ASN A 40 0.41 -7.88 1.02
N ARG A 41 -0.16 -7.07 1.91
CA ARG A 41 0.47 -5.88 2.49
C ARG A 41 1.81 -6.18 3.15
N THR A 42 1.91 -7.29 3.87
CA THR A 42 3.15 -7.67 4.57
C THR A 42 4.26 -7.97 3.58
N ALA A 43 3.96 -8.73 2.52
CA ALA A 43 4.90 -8.98 1.43
C ALA A 43 5.33 -7.69 0.72
N ALA A 44 4.41 -6.74 0.53
CA ALA A 44 4.73 -5.43 -0.03
C ALA A 44 5.61 -4.55 0.89
N ILE A 45 5.50 -4.72 2.22
CA ILE A 45 6.37 -4.03 3.19
C ILE A 45 7.77 -4.65 3.18
N SER A 46 7.86 -5.99 3.15
CA SER A 46 9.13 -6.71 3.11
C SER A 46 9.98 -6.34 1.89
N LEU A 47 9.35 -6.19 0.72
CA LEU A 47 10.02 -5.83 -0.54
C LEU A 47 10.76 -4.48 -0.50
N ASP A 48 10.26 -3.51 0.27
CA ASP A 48 10.85 -2.16 0.37
C ASP A 48 11.88 -2.06 1.51
N SER A 49 11.96 -3.08 2.38
CA SER A 49 12.94 -3.18 3.47
C SER A 49 14.21 -3.93 3.08
N GLU A 50 14.32 -4.38 1.84
CA GLU A 50 15.54 -4.94 1.23
C GLU A 50 16.32 -3.83 0.49
N ASP A 51 16.89 -2.88 1.24
CA ASP A 51 17.86 -1.87 0.78
C ASP A 51 18.99 -1.69 1.81
#